data_AF-A0A3B8WFN7-F1
#
_entry.id   AF-A0A3B8WFN7-F1
#
_cell.length_a   1.000
_cell.length_b   1.000
_cell.length_c   1.000
_cell.angle_alpha   90.00
_cell.angle_beta   90.00
_cell.angle_gamma   90.00
#
_symmetry.space_group_name_H-M   'P 1'
#
loop_
_entity.id
_entity.type
_entity.pdbx_description
1 polymer ?
#
loop_
_entity_poly.entity_id
_entity_poly.type
_entity_poly.pdbx_seq_one_letter_code
_entity_poly.pdbx_strand_id
1 'polypeptide(L)' 'LRQESIVDDILNTLKRHNIPAGRLELEVTETSFMTNLTDAVAKLHRLHRAGISIAVDDFGTGYSSLTYL' A
#
# COMPACT_ATOMS: atom_id res chain seq x y z
N LEU A 1 -4.34 1.98 5.30
CA LEU A 1 -3.50 0.98 6.01
C LEU A 1 -3.92 0.72 7.46
N ARG A 2 -4.54 1.66 8.17
CA ARG A 2 -4.92 1.50 9.60
C ARG A 2 -6.00 0.43 9.85
N GLN A 3 -6.84 0.15 8.86
CA GLN A 3 -7.80 -0.96 8.93
C GLN A 3 -7.10 -2.28 8.58
N GLU A 4 -7.34 -3.32 9.37
CA GLU A 4 -6.75 -4.65 9.15
C GLU A 4 -7.28 -5.31 7.87
N SER A 5 -8.57 -5.15 7.59
CA SER A 5 -9.25 -5.78 6.44
C SER A 5 -8.99 -5.12 5.09
N ILE A 6 -8.33 -3.94 5.06
CA ILE A 6 -8.27 -3.10 3.85
C ILE A 6 -7.69 -3.82 2.63
N VAL A 7 -6.69 -4.69 2.84
CA VAL A 7 -6.08 -5.47 1.77
C VAL A 7 -7.10 -6.43 1.17
N ASP A 8 -7.81 -7.16 2.02
CA ASP A 8 -8.81 -8.14 1.59
C ASP A 8 -10.02 -7.46 0.95
N ASP A 9 -10.43 -6.29 1.45
CA ASP A 9 -11.51 -5.49 0.88
C ASP A 9 -11.17 -5.01 -0.55
N ILE A 10 -9.94 -4.54 -0.77
CA ILE A 10 -9.46 -4.11 -2.09
C ILE A 10 -9.45 -5.31 -3.06
N LEU A 11 -8.84 -6.43 -2.64
CA LEU A 11 -8.74 -7.62 -3.51
C LEU A 11 -10.11 -8.20 -3.86
N ASN A 12 -11.03 -8.25 -2.88
CA ASN A 12 -12.39 -8.72 -3.11
C ASN A 12 -13.16 -7.78 -4.03
N THR A 13 -12.93 -6.47 -3.93
CA THR A 13 -13.56 -5.47 -4.81
C THR A 13 -13.06 -5.63 -6.24
N LEU A 14 -11.74 -5.72 -6.45
CA LEU A 14 -11.15 -5.96 -7.77
C LEU A 14 -11.70 -7.24 -8.40
N LYS A 15 -11.76 -8.32 -7.62
CA LYS A 15 -12.32 -9.61 -8.06
C LYS A 15 -13.80 -9.50 -8.43
N ARG A 16 -14.61 -8.81 -7.60
CA ARG A 16 -16.05 -8.61 -7.84
C ARG A 16 -16.31 -7.90 -9.18
N HIS A 17 -15.45 -6.96 -9.55
CA HIS A 17 -15.59 -6.17 -10.76
C HIS A 17 -14.78 -6.70 -11.96
N ASN A 18 -14.15 -7.87 -11.84
CA ASN A 18 -13.24 -8.43 -12.84
C ASN A 18 -12.16 -7.43 -13.30
N ILE A 19 -11.65 -6.62 -12.39
CA ILE A 19 -10.58 -5.65 -12.67
C ILE A 19 -9.24 -6.35 -12.38
N PRO A 20 -8.33 -6.44 -13.36
CA PRO A 20 -6.98 -6.93 -13.12
C PRO A 20 -6.26 -6.04 -12.10
N ALA A 21 -5.65 -6.66 -11.09
CA ALA A 21 -4.94 -5.94 -10.02
C ALA A 21 -3.84 -5.01 -10.53
N GLY A 22 -3.15 -5.38 -11.62
CA GLY A 22 -2.14 -4.54 -12.29
C GLY A 22 -2.67 -3.29 -12.98
N ARG A 23 -3.98 -3.03 -12.93
CA ARG A 23 -4.57 -1.75 -13.36
C ARG A 23 -4.85 -0.81 -12.19
N LEU A 24 -4.60 -1.24 -10.96
CA LEU A 24 -4.75 -0.41 -9.78
C LEU A 24 -3.36 0.06 -9.32
N GLU A 25 -3.24 1.37 -9.11
CA GLU A 25 -2.13 1.97 -8.40
C GLU A 25 -2.66 2.54 -7.08
N LEU A 26 -1.96 2.24 -5.99
CA LEU A 26 -2.28 2.74 -4.66
C LEU A 26 -1.21 3.72 -4.22
N GLU A 27 -1.63 4.94 -3.96
CA GLU A 27 -0.80 6.00 -3.41
C GLU A 27 -0.91 6.01 -1.88
N VAL A 28 0.24 6.04 -1.20
CA VAL A 28 0.32 6.08 0.25
C VAL A 28 1.17 7.26 0.69
N THR A 29 0.62 8.08 1.58
CA THR A 29 1.34 9.22 2.16
C THR A 29 2.34 8.76 3.24
N GLU A 30 3.45 9.49 3.40
CA GLU A 30 4.49 9.20 4.40
C GLU A 30 3.90 9.07 5.82
N THR A 31 3.02 9.99 6.24
CA THR A 31 2.40 9.97 7.57
C THR A 31 1.59 8.71 7.83
N SER A 32 0.87 8.21 6.81
CA SER A 32 0.07 6.99 6.93
C SER A 32 0.92 5.73 7.01
N PHE A 33 2.11 5.77 6.39
CA PHE A 33 3.11 4.71 6.41
C PHE A 33 3.87 4.66 7.74
N MET A 34 4.33 5.81 8.24
CA MET A 34 5.14 5.94 9.45
C MET A 34 4.38 5.64 10.75
N THR A 35 3.05 5.77 10.77
CA THR A 35 2.25 5.52 11.99
C THR A 35 2.38 4.07 12.50
N ASN A 36 2.50 3.09 11.59
CA ASN A 36 2.66 1.67 11.96
C ASN A 36 3.43 0.91 10.86
N LEU A 37 4.73 1.18 10.80
CA LEU A 37 5.61 0.80 9.70
C LEU A 37 5.61 -0.71 9.40
N THR A 38 5.72 -1.56 10.42
CA THR A 38 5.78 -3.02 10.24
C THR A 38 4.50 -3.59 9.64
N ASP A 39 3.34 -3.15 10.13
CA ASP A 39 2.03 -3.56 9.62
C ASP A 39 1.76 -2.99 8.22
N ALA A 40 2.15 -1.73 7.99
CA ALA A 40 2.08 -1.09 6.69
C ALA A 40 2.88 -1.87 5.63
N VAL A 41 4.14 -2.20 5.92
CA VAL A 41 5.02 -2.95 5.02
C VAL A 41 4.43 -4.33 4.71
N ALA A 42 3.92 -5.06 5.71
CA ALA A 42 3.28 -6.35 5.48
C ALA A 42 2.06 -6.25 4.55
N LYS A 43 1.22 -5.23 4.73
CA LYS A 43 0.05 -4.98 3.88
C LYS A 43 0.43 -4.57 2.46
N LEU A 44 1.42 -3.69 2.30
CA LEU A 44 1.94 -3.29 0.98
C LEU A 44 2.55 -4.48 0.23
N HIS A 45 3.32 -5.34 0.90
CA HIS A 45 3.83 -6.57 0.27
C HIS A 45 2.71 -7.49 -0.21
N ARG A 46 1.62 -7.64 0.56
CA ARG A 46 0.46 -8.43 0.13
C ARG A 46 -0.18 -7.85 -1.13
N LEU A 47 -0.36 -6.53 -1.19
CA LEU A 47 -0.92 -5.84 -2.36
C LEU A 47 0.00 -5.95 -3.57
N HIS A 48 1.30 -5.75 -3.39
CA HIS A 48 2.29 -5.87 -4.46
C HIS A 48 2.35 -7.29 -5.05
N ARG A 49 2.33 -8.33 -4.20
CA ARG A 49 2.26 -9.72 -4.68
C ARG A 49 0.96 -10.05 -5.43
N ALA A 50 -0.11 -9.33 -5.15
CA ALA A 50 -1.36 -9.46 -5.90
C ALA A 50 -1.29 -8.76 -7.27
N GLY A 51 -0.19 -8.06 -7.56
CA GLY A 51 0.05 -7.34 -8.81
C GLY A 51 -0.37 -5.87 -8.77
N ILE A 52 -0.70 -5.32 -7.60
CA ILE A 52 -1.08 -3.91 -7.44
C ILE A 52 0.18 -3.05 -7.39
N SER A 53 0.20 -1.96 -8.16
CA SER A 53 1.28 -0.96 -8.11
C SER A 53 1.13 -0.07 -6.88
N ILE A 54 2.25 0.31 -6.27
CA ILE A 54 2.27 1.11 -5.04
C ILE A 54 3.17 2.31 -5.28
N ALA A 55 2.63 3.50 -5.05
CA ALA A 55 3.34 4.77 -5.08
C ALA A 55 3.37 5.36 -3.67
N VAL A 56 4.47 6.01 -3.30
CA VAL A 56 4.60 6.74 -2.04
C VAL A 56 4.60 8.24 -2.36
N ASP A 57 3.64 8.97 -1.81
CA ASP A 57 3.47 10.41 -2.01
C ASP A 57 4.25 11.23 -0.95
N ASP A 58 4.67 12.44 -1.32
CA ASP A 58 5.42 13.40 -0.49
C ASP A 58 6.81 12.96 0.03
N PHE A 59 7.51 12.05 -0.67
CA PHE A 59 8.84 11.59 -0.28
C PHE A 59 9.87 12.73 -0.25
N GLY A 60 10.19 13.27 0.94
CA GLY A 60 11.24 14.28 1.10
C GLY A 60 11.08 15.38 2.17
N THR A 61 10.02 15.38 2.98
CA THR A 61 9.80 16.44 4.00
C THR A 61 9.97 16.00 5.46
N GLY A 62 10.14 14.70 5.74
CA GLY A 62 10.37 14.16 7.08
C GLY A 62 11.35 12.97 7.14
N TYR A 63 12.26 13.02 8.12
CA TYR A 63 13.10 11.99 8.77
C TYR A 63 13.51 10.62 8.16
N SER A 64 13.24 10.22 6.91
CA SER A 64 13.63 8.86 6.46
C SER A 64 13.77 8.72 4.95
N SER A 65 14.82 9.29 4.37
CA SER A 65 15.02 9.25 2.92
C SER A 65 15.77 8.04 2.36
N LEU A 66 16.42 7.16 3.14
CA LEU A 66 17.23 6.10 2.49
C LEU A 66 17.64 4.90 3.36
N THR A 67 16.84 4.48 4.35
CA THR A 67 17.25 3.38 5.25
C THR A 67 16.30 2.17 5.23
N TYR A 68 15.16 2.25 4.53
CA TYR A 68 14.09 1.25 4.67
C TYR A 68 13.77 0.43 3.40
N LEU A 69 14.56 0.61 2.33
CA LEU A 69 14.50 -0.18 1.10
C LEU A 69 15.54 -1.31 1.13
#